data_AF-A0A9E1K9U8-F1
#
_entry.id   AF-A0A9E1K9U8-F1
#
_cell.length_a   1.000
_cell.length_b   1.000
_cell.length_c   1.000
_cell.angle_alpha   90.00
_cell.angle_beta   90.00
_cell.angle_gamma   90.00
#
_symmetry.space_group_name_H-M   'P 1'
#
loop_
_entity.id
_entity.type
_entity.pdbx_description
1 polymer ?
#
loop_
_entity_poly.entity_id
_entity_poly.type
_entity_poly.pdbx_seq_one_letter_code
_entity_poly.pdbx_strand_id
1 'polypeptide(L)'
;MEQYIKGRINSLTHDDLCGYIFKSKSPSCGLGRVPVYSEFGSHSVRHGPGMFAQAFTNKFPLVPTEDEGRLNDSRIRENFIVKVFSFYRLQNLLKKGFSLGALVTFHTQHKFLLLAHSRKHYDALGQLVAKPKSLSVEVLKEKYGKIFMEAFSLKSTPKKNTDVLLHMMGFLKKILTKSEKEDILNTIEDYKNELLPLIVPVTLVRHQVKKHNIEYLQDQVYLNPHPKELMLRNHV
;
A
#
# COMPACT_ATOMS: atom_id res chain seq x y z
N MET A 1 25.88 -19.60 10.19
CA MET A 1 24.57 -18.97 9.88
C MET A 1 24.72 -17.63 9.18
N GLU A 2 25.59 -16.73 9.64
CA GLU A 2 25.83 -15.42 9.01
C GLU A 2 26.26 -15.50 7.53
N GLN A 3 27.14 -16.43 7.19
CA GLN A 3 27.58 -16.65 5.80
C GLN A 3 26.41 -17.03 4.86
N TYR A 4 25.47 -17.85 5.36
CA TYR A 4 24.24 -18.18 4.64
C TYR A 4 23.34 -16.94 4.45
N ILE A 5 23.14 -16.15 5.50
CA ILE A 5 22.33 -14.91 5.45
C ILE A 5 22.92 -13.95 4.42
N LYS A 6 24.22 -13.71 4.46
CA LYS A 6 24.92 -12.84 3.51
C LYS A 6 24.80 -13.35 2.07
N GLY A 7 25.00 -14.66 1.86
CA GLY A 7 24.84 -15.29 0.55
C GLY A 7 23.42 -15.15 0.00
N ARG A 8 22.39 -15.41 0.83
CA ARG A 8 20.99 -15.31 0.43
C ARG A 8 20.56 -13.87 0.16
N ILE A 9 20.99 -12.91 0.98
CA ILE A 9 20.68 -11.49 0.74
C ILE A 9 21.31 -11.02 -0.57
N ASN A 10 22.54 -11.44 -0.86
CA ASN A 10 23.21 -11.09 -2.12
C ASN A 10 22.55 -11.74 -3.34
N SER A 11 21.98 -12.95 -3.25
CA SER A 11 21.23 -13.49 -4.38
C SER A 11 19.95 -12.70 -4.62
N LEU A 12 19.23 -12.34 -3.55
CA LEU A 12 17.99 -11.57 -3.61
C LEU A 12 18.16 -10.14 -4.18
N THR A 13 19.37 -9.56 -4.21
CA THR A 13 19.59 -8.25 -4.86
C THR A 13 19.44 -8.30 -6.38
N HIS A 14 19.54 -9.50 -6.96
CA HIS A 14 19.39 -9.71 -8.41
C HIS A 14 17.93 -9.99 -8.81
N ASP A 15 17.05 -10.18 -7.83
CA ASP A 15 15.63 -10.41 -8.04
C ASP A 15 14.86 -9.08 -8.04
N ASP A 16 13.86 -8.94 -8.91
CA ASP A 16 12.91 -7.81 -8.90
C ASP A 16 11.86 -7.97 -7.77
N LEU A 17 12.34 -8.00 -6.53
CA LEU A 17 11.50 -8.21 -5.35
C LEU A 17 10.46 -7.10 -5.21
N CYS A 18 9.19 -7.51 -5.13
CA CYS A 18 8.07 -6.62 -4.86
C CYS A 18 7.43 -6.83 -3.48
N GLY A 19 7.84 -7.89 -2.78
CA GLY A 19 7.41 -8.21 -1.43
C GLY A 19 8.11 -9.48 -0.92
N TYR A 20 8.10 -9.68 0.40
CA TYR A 20 8.68 -10.86 1.02
C TYR A 20 7.82 -11.34 2.19
N ILE A 21 7.46 -12.63 2.19
CA ILE A 21 6.69 -13.25 3.27
C ILE A 21 7.64 -14.09 4.11
N PHE A 22 7.69 -13.80 5.41
CA PHE A 22 8.48 -14.56 6.35
C PHE A 22 7.69 -15.72 6.95
N LYS A 23 8.33 -16.87 7.09
CA LYS A 23 7.76 -18.03 7.78
C LYS A 23 7.58 -17.73 9.27
N SER A 24 6.35 -17.86 9.76
CA SER A 24 6.02 -17.63 11.17
C SER A 24 6.76 -18.56 12.11
N LYS A 25 7.05 -18.07 13.33
CA LYS A 25 7.69 -18.81 14.43
C LYS A 25 9.07 -19.40 14.10
N SER A 26 9.68 -18.99 12.99
CA SER A 26 11.04 -19.38 12.65
C SER A 26 12.05 -18.56 13.48
N PRO A 27 12.96 -19.21 14.23
CA PRO A 27 14.04 -18.55 14.99
C PRO A 27 14.92 -17.63 14.12
N SER A 28 15.01 -17.92 12.82
CA SER A 28 15.82 -17.14 11.88
C SER A 28 15.02 -16.11 11.08
N CYS A 29 13.71 -16.30 10.90
CA CYS A 29 12.91 -15.54 9.90
C CYS A 29 11.73 -14.74 10.47
N GLY A 30 11.24 -14.94 11.69
CA GLY A 30 10.04 -14.21 12.14
C GLY A 30 10.25 -12.69 12.22
N LEU A 31 9.27 -11.91 11.77
CA LEU A 31 9.29 -10.43 11.77
C LEU A 31 8.96 -9.80 13.13
N GLY A 32 8.41 -10.57 14.09
CA GLY A 32 7.99 -10.07 15.40
C GLY A 32 8.23 -11.09 16.52
N ARG A 33 8.55 -10.57 17.73
CA ARG A 33 8.83 -11.23 19.02
C ARG A 33 9.08 -12.75 18.98
N VAL A 34 10.02 -13.22 18.14
CA VAL A 34 10.46 -14.61 18.23
C VAL A 34 11.39 -14.74 19.43
N PRO A 35 11.30 -15.80 20.24
CA PRO A 35 12.30 -16.11 21.25
C PRO A 35 13.67 -16.28 20.58
N VAL A 36 14.57 -15.32 20.77
CA VAL A 36 15.99 -15.47 20.43
C VAL A 36 16.66 -16.04 21.68
N TYR A 37 17.03 -17.32 21.61
CA TYR A 37 17.81 -17.99 22.65
C TYR A 37 19.26 -17.53 22.55
N SER A 38 19.80 -17.00 23.64
CA SER A 38 21.24 -16.76 23.81
C SER A 38 22.00 -18.08 23.91
N GLU A 39 23.26 -18.11 23.46
CA GLU A 39 24.14 -19.25 23.66
C GLU A 39 24.26 -19.60 25.15
N PHE A 40 24.29 -20.91 25.42
CA PHE A 40 24.48 -21.61 26.70
C PHE A 40 24.41 -20.77 28.00
N GLY A 41 23.30 -20.90 28.72
CA GLY A 41 23.23 -20.60 30.16
C GLY A 41 22.51 -19.30 30.59
N SER A 42 21.84 -18.60 29.68
CA SER A 42 21.11 -17.35 30.01
C SER A 42 19.60 -17.52 29.85
N HIS A 43 18.84 -17.38 30.94
CA HIS A 43 17.37 -17.43 31.00
C HIS A 43 16.66 -16.22 30.36
N SER A 44 17.34 -15.43 29.53
CA SER A 44 16.76 -14.23 28.93
C SER A 44 16.33 -14.49 27.47
N VAL A 45 15.01 -14.57 27.26
CA VAL A 45 14.42 -14.64 25.92
C VAL A 45 14.43 -13.24 25.32
N ARG A 46 15.33 -12.97 24.36
CA ARG A 46 15.31 -11.71 23.60
C ARG A 46 14.19 -11.80 22.55
N HIS A 47 13.27 -10.84 22.55
CA HIS A 47 12.24 -10.75 21.53
C HIS A 47 12.68 -9.79 20.42
N GLY A 48 12.90 -10.31 19.21
CA GLY A 48 13.31 -9.51 18.06
C GLY A 48 13.00 -10.20 16.73
N PRO A 49 13.19 -9.51 15.59
CA PRO A 49 13.20 -10.18 14.30
C PRO A 49 14.33 -11.21 14.27
N GLY A 50 14.11 -12.36 13.64
CA GLY A 50 15.18 -13.33 13.41
C GLY A 50 16.33 -12.70 12.61
N MET A 51 17.56 -13.21 12.76
CA MET A 51 18.76 -12.62 12.16
C MET A 51 18.63 -12.36 10.64
N PHE A 52 17.93 -13.24 9.92
CA PHE A 52 17.69 -13.04 8.48
C PHE A 52 16.69 -11.91 8.22
N ALA A 53 15.60 -11.83 8.99
CA ALA A 53 14.61 -10.77 8.84
C ALA A 53 15.21 -9.38 9.10
N GLN A 54 16.06 -9.24 10.12
CA GLN A 54 16.77 -7.99 10.38
C GLN A 54 17.72 -7.63 9.24
N ALA A 55 18.51 -8.59 8.76
CA ALA A 55 19.45 -8.34 7.68
C ALA A 55 18.71 -8.01 6.36
N PHE A 56 17.57 -8.65 6.09
CA PHE A 56 16.71 -8.36 4.94
C PHE A 56 16.12 -6.95 5.01
N THR A 57 15.50 -6.56 6.13
CA THR A 57 14.87 -5.23 6.25
C THR A 57 15.90 -4.10 6.24
N ASN A 58 17.11 -4.32 6.75
CA ASN A 58 18.21 -3.36 6.63
C ASN A 58 18.66 -3.20 5.17
N LYS A 59 18.75 -4.29 4.41
CA LYS A 59 19.18 -4.26 3.00
C LYS A 59 18.07 -3.72 2.08
N PHE A 60 16.83 -4.06 2.35
CA PHE A 60 15.66 -3.78 1.51
C PHE A 60 14.58 -2.99 2.28
N PRO A 61 14.87 -1.77 2.75
CA PRO A 61 14.01 -1.05 3.69
C PRO A 61 12.63 -0.67 3.13
N LEU A 62 12.48 -0.61 1.80
CA LEU A 62 11.23 -0.27 1.14
C LEU A 62 10.43 -1.49 0.67
N VAL A 63 11.03 -2.69 0.64
CA VAL A 63 10.35 -3.90 0.18
C VAL A 63 9.27 -4.25 1.21
N PRO A 64 7.99 -4.38 0.80
CA PRO A 64 6.92 -4.81 1.69
C PRO A 64 7.23 -6.18 2.30
N THR A 65 7.12 -6.27 3.61
CA THR A 65 7.30 -7.53 4.34
C THR A 65 6.08 -7.83 5.20
N GLU A 66 5.78 -9.13 5.38
CA GLU A 66 4.75 -9.59 6.30
C GLU A 66 5.04 -11.01 6.79
N ASP A 67 4.43 -11.39 7.91
CA ASP A 67 4.51 -12.74 8.48
C ASP A 67 3.38 -13.60 7.91
N GLU A 68 3.69 -14.81 7.45
CA GLU A 68 2.74 -15.76 6.86
C GLU A 68 1.48 -15.95 7.72
N GLY A 69 1.64 -16.16 9.02
CA GLY A 69 0.56 -16.39 9.97
C GLY A 69 -0.36 -15.18 10.13
N ARG A 70 0.18 -13.96 9.99
CA ARG A 70 -0.61 -12.72 9.99
C ARG A 70 -1.44 -12.55 8.73
N LEU A 71 -1.06 -13.18 7.61
CA LEU A 71 -1.83 -13.13 6.35
C LEU A 71 -3.14 -13.94 6.41
N ASN A 72 -3.39 -14.69 7.49
CA ASN A 72 -4.70 -15.28 7.75
C ASN A 72 -5.76 -14.22 8.10
N ASP A 73 -5.34 -13.06 8.62
CA ASP A 73 -6.23 -11.90 8.81
C ASP A 73 -6.47 -11.21 7.46
N SER A 74 -7.73 -11.14 7.04
CA SER A 74 -8.13 -10.59 5.74
C SER A 74 -7.69 -9.14 5.54
N ARG A 75 -7.77 -8.31 6.60
CA ARG A 75 -7.41 -6.89 6.57
C ARG A 75 -5.90 -6.69 6.49
N ILE A 76 -5.10 -7.54 7.16
CA ILE A 76 -3.64 -7.56 7.03
C ILE A 76 -3.25 -8.00 5.63
N ARG A 77 -3.84 -9.09 5.12
CA ARG A 77 -3.56 -9.62 3.79
C ARG A 77 -3.89 -8.59 2.70
N GLU A 78 -5.05 -7.94 2.76
CA GLU A 78 -5.39 -6.86 1.83
C GLU A 78 -4.33 -5.75 1.86
N ASN A 79 -3.99 -5.25 3.06
CA ASN A 79 -3.01 -4.17 3.17
C ASN A 79 -1.63 -4.59 2.67
N PHE A 80 -1.20 -5.82 2.93
CA PHE A 80 0.07 -6.34 2.42
C PHE A 80 0.09 -6.38 0.89
N ILE A 81 -0.96 -6.89 0.25
CA ILE A 81 -1.02 -6.93 -1.20
C ILE A 81 -1.08 -5.51 -1.81
N VAL A 82 -1.83 -4.58 -1.19
CA VAL A 82 -1.80 -3.17 -1.60
C VAL A 82 -0.38 -2.60 -1.52
N LYS A 83 0.37 -2.86 -0.44
CA LYS A 83 1.79 -2.46 -0.33
C LYS A 83 2.62 -3.04 -1.48
N VAL A 84 2.47 -4.34 -1.79
CA VAL A 84 3.22 -5.03 -2.86
C VAL A 84 2.99 -4.36 -4.22
N PHE A 85 1.73 -4.15 -4.61
CA PHE A 85 1.42 -3.52 -5.88
C PHE A 85 1.81 -2.03 -5.93
N SER A 86 1.67 -1.30 -4.83
CA SER A 86 2.16 0.09 -4.73
C SER A 86 3.68 0.16 -4.89
N PHE A 87 4.43 -0.76 -4.26
CA PHE A 87 5.88 -0.82 -4.39
C PHE A 87 6.32 -1.20 -5.80
N TYR A 88 5.66 -2.19 -6.42
CA TYR A 88 5.90 -2.53 -7.83
C TYR A 88 5.72 -1.33 -8.77
N ARG A 89 4.64 -0.57 -8.62
CA ARG A 89 4.39 0.64 -9.42
C ARG A 89 5.45 1.71 -9.14
N LEU A 90 5.84 1.91 -7.89
CA LEU A 90 6.92 2.83 -7.52
C LEU A 90 8.25 2.42 -8.15
N GLN A 91 8.64 1.13 -8.08
CA GLN A 91 9.85 0.65 -8.71
C GLN A 91 9.85 0.89 -10.22
N ASN A 92 8.73 0.66 -10.90
CA ASN A 92 8.59 0.96 -12.32
C ASN A 92 8.81 2.45 -12.62
N LEU A 93 8.21 3.35 -11.84
CA LEU A 93 8.47 4.80 -11.96
C LEU A 93 9.96 5.14 -11.80
N LEU A 94 10.62 4.54 -10.81
CA LEU A 94 12.00 4.87 -10.46
C LEU A 94 13.02 4.28 -11.45
N LYS A 95 12.75 3.09 -12.01
CA LYS A 95 13.63 2.36 -12.93
C LYS A 95 13.43 2.74 -14.40
N LYS A 96 12.21 3.09 -14.83
CA LYS A 96 11.88 3.29 -16.25
C LYS A 96 11.52 4.75 -16.54
N GLY A 97 12.51 5.52 -17.01
CA GLY A 97 12.25 6.85 -17.57
C GLY A 97 11.73 7.88 -16.56
N PHE A 98 12.35 7.94 -15.38
CA PHE A 98 11.98 8.92 -14.36
C PHE A 98 12.06 10.36 -14.90
N SER A 99 10.97 11.09 -14.78
CA SER A 99 10.89 12.52 -15.04
C SER A 99 9.94 13.16 -14.03
N LEU A 100 10.02 14.49 -13.87
CA LEU A 100 9.10 15.22 -13.00
C LEU A 100 7.64 15.08 -13.48
N GLY A 101 7.41 15.07 -14.80
CA GLY A 101 6.10 14.80 -15.37
C GLY A 101 5.58 13.40 -15.00
N ALA A 102 6.43 12.37 -15.13
CA ALA A 102 6.08 11.01 -14.74
C ALA A 102 5.75 10.91 -13.24
N LEU A 103 6.48 11.62 -12.37
CA LEU A 103 6.20 11.68 -10.94
C LEU A 103 4.85 12.37 -10.64
N VAL A 104 4.54 13.47 -11.33
CA VAL A 104 3.24 14.18 -11.18
C VAL A 104 2.09 13.27 -11.60
N THR A 105 2.21 12.58 -12.75
CA THR A 105 1.20 11.63 -13.23
C THR A 105 1.03 10.49 -12.23
N PHE A 106 2.13 9.84 -11.84
CA PHE A 106 2.12 8.76 -10.86
C PHE A 106 1.45 9.20 -9.55
N HIS A 107 1.83 10.35 -9.01
CA HIS A 107 1.26 10.87 -7.77
C HIS A 107 -0.24 11.10 -7.93
N THR A 108 -0.67 11.70 -9.04
CA THR A 108 -2.08 11.98 -9.35
C THR A 108 -2.92 10.71 -9.39
N GLN A 109 -2.41 9.63 -9.98
CA GLN A 109 -3.09 8.32 -10.04
C GLN A 109 -3.23 7.63 -8.66
N HIS A 110 -2.36 7.97 -7.70
CA HIS A 110 -2.35 7.35 -6.36
C HIS A 110 -3.00 8.22 -5.29
N LYS A 111 -3.44 9.45 -5.59
CA LYS A 111 -3.95 10.43 -4.62
C LYS A 111 -5.04 9.86 -3.70
N PHE A 112 -6.05 9.22 -4.25
CA PHE A 112 -7.15 8.66 -3.46
C PHE A 112 -6.74 7.43 -2.65
N LEU A 113 -5.80 6.62 -3.16
CA LEU A 113 -5.27 5.51 -2.41
C LEU A 113 -4.42 6.01 -1.24
N LEU A 114 -3.56 7.01 -1.45
CA LEU A 114 -2.81 7.66 -0.37
C LEU A 114 -3.75 8.26 0.68
N LEU A 115 -4.85 8.89 0.26
CA LEU A 115 -5.87 9.43 1.15
C LEU A 115 -6.52 8.36 2.04
N ALA A 116 -6.86 7.21 1.46
CA ALA A 116 -7.47 6.11 2.19
C ALA A 116 -6.55 5.56 3.30
N HIS A 117 -5.22 5.68 3.14
CA HIS A 117 -4.24 5.21 4.12
C HIS A 117 -3.76 6.32 5.06
N SER A 118 -3.38 7.49 4.55
CA SER A 118 -2.88 8.60 5.36
C SER A 118 -2.90 9.98 4.67
N ARG A 119 -3.76 10.87 5.18
CA ARG A 119 -3.78 12.31 4.84
C ARG A 119 -2.42 12.98 5.07
N LYS A 120 -1.76 12.70 6.20
CA LYS A 120 -0.44 13.25 6.54
C LYS A 120 0.59 12.98 5.43
N HIS A 121 0.67 11.73 4.96
CA HIS A 121 1.63 11.35 3.92
C HIS A 121 1.20 11.87 2.55
N TYR A 122 -0.10 11.87 2.25
CA TYR A 122 -0.61 12.54 1.05
C TYR A 122 -0.13 13.99 0.96
N ASP A 123 -0.27 14.77 2.04
CA ASP A 123 0.09 16.19 2.04
C ASP A 123 1.60 16.38 1.90
N ALA A 124 2.40 15.59 2.61
CA ALA A 124 3.86 15.61 2.49
C ALA A 124 4.34 15.28 1.06
N LEU A 125 3.76 14.25 0.43
CA LEU A 125 4.08 13.87 -0.95
C LEU A 125 3.64 14.96 -1.94
N GLY A 126 2.45 15.55 -1.75
CA GLY A 126 1.97 16.65 -2.58
C GLY A 126 2.91 17.86 -2.56
N GLN A 127 3.47 18.20 -1.39
CA GLN A 127 4.46 19.26 -1.27
C GLN A 127 5.77 18.95 -2.01
N LEU A 128 6.24 17.68 -1.94
CA LEU A 128 7.43 17.25 -2.69
C LEU A 128 7.21 17.34 -4.21
N VAL A 129 6.04 16.94 -4.68
CA VAL A 129 5.69 16.98 -6.11
C VAL A 129 5.51 18.42 -6.61
N ALA A 130 5.02 19.33 -5.77
CA ALA A 130 4.82 20.74 -6.13
C ALA A 130 6.13 21.56 -6.16
N LYS A 131 7.18 21.13 -5.45
CA LYS A 131 8.46 21.86 -5.34
C LYS A 131 9.68 21.01 -5.74
N PRO A 132 9.75 20.47 -6.98
CA PRO A 132 10.82 19.57 -7.36
C PRO A 132 12.18 20.25 -7.56
N LYS A 133 12.20 21.56 -7.87
CA LYS A 133 13.44 22.31 -8.19
C LYS A 133 14.35 22.56 -6.99
N SER A 134 13.92 22.27 -5.76
CA SER A 134 14.73 22.47 -4.55
C SER A 134 15.56 21.25 -4.15
N LEU A 135 15.42 20.12 -4.85
CA LEU A 135 16.10 18.86 -4.54
C LEU A 135 16.76 18.30 -5.81
N SER A 136 17.87 17.56 -5.64
CA SER A 136 18.36 16.71 -6.72
C SER A 136 17.37 15.58 -7.00
N VAL A 137 17.45 15.02 -8.22
CA VAL A 137 16.56 13.93 -8.65
C VAL A 137 16.70 12.72 -7.73
N GLU A 138 17.92 12.38 -7.31
CA GLU A 138 18.23 11.24 -6.46
C GLU A 138 17.59 11.41 -5.08
N VAL A 139 17.74 12.59 -4.47
CA VAL A 139 17.16 12.90 -3.16
C VAL A 139 15.63 12.94 -3.24
N LEU A 140 15.06 13.44 -4.34
CA LEU A 140 13.62 13.43 -4.55
C LEU A 140 13.08 11.99 -4.64
N LYS A 141 13.74 11.12 -5.43
CA LYS A 141 13.37 9.70 -5.56
C LYS A 141 13.37 8.99 -4.22
N GLU A 142 14.45 9.17 -3.44
CA GLU A 142 14.60 8.54 -2.13
C GLU A 142 13.52 9.03 -1.14
N LYS A 143 13.37 10.35 -1.00
CA LYS A 143 12.38 10.93 -0.07
C LYS A 143 10.95 10.58 -0.45
N TYR A 144 10.61 10.71 -1.74
CA TYR A 144 9.26 10.38 -2.22
C TYR A 144 8.98 8.89 -2.01
N GLY A 145 9.90 8.00 -2.41
CA GLY A 145 9.73 6.56 -2.26
C GLY A 145 9.54 6.13 -0.81
N LYS A 146 10.34 6.69 0.11
CA LYS A 146 10.21 6.43 1.55
C LYS A 146 8.84 6.83 2.09
N ILE A 147 8.44 8.10 1.91
CA ILE A 147 7.16 8.60 2.44
C ILE A 147 5.97 7.86 1.80
N PHE A 148 6.08 7.52 0.51
CA PHE A 148 5.06 6.76 -0.21
C PHE A 148 4.87 5.35 0.39
N MET A 149 5.96 4.63 0.67
CA MET A 149 5.86 3.30 1.29
C MET A 149 5.47 3.34 2.77
N GLU A 150 5.87 4.38 3.50
CA GLU A 150 5.39 4.65 4.86
C GLU A 150 3.88 4.84 4.91
N ALA A 151 3.30 5.53 3.92
CA ALA A 151 1.85 5.72 3.84
C ALA A 151 1.08 4.38 3.84
N PHE A 152 1.51 3.40 3.03
CA PHE A 152 0.86 2.08 2.92
C PHE A 152 1.18 1.12 4.05
N SER A 153 2.10 1.50 4.95
CA SER A 153 2.33 0.76 6.19
C SER A 153 1.17 0.97 7.19
N LEU A 154 0.38 2.03 7.01
CA LEU A 154 -0.86 2.29 7.73
C LEU A 154 -2.03 1.62 7.03
N LYS A 155 -2.91 0.93 7.76
CA LYS A 155 -4.14 0.36 7.21
C LYS A 155 -5.13 1.48 6.85
N SER A 156 -5.88 1.29 5.77
CA SER A 156 -7.10 2.07 5.52
C SER A 156 -8.17 1.73 6.56
N THR A 157 -9.12 2.63 6.78
CA THR A 157 -10.25 2.43 7.70
C THR A 157 -11.56 2.72 6.98
N PRO A 158 -12.71 2.18 7.46
CA PRO A 158 -14.03 2.50 6.91
C PRO A 158 -14.23 4.00 6.74
N LYS A 159 -13.97 4.78 7.81
CA LYS A 159 -14.02 6.25 7.79
C LYS A 159 -13.20 6.87 6.64
N LYS A 160 -11.92 6.52 6.50
CA LYS A 160 -11.06 7.11 5.45
C LYS A 160 -11.50 6.72 4.05
N ASN A 161 -11.96 5.49 3.86
CA ASN A 161 -12.50 5.02 2.60
C ASN A 161 -13.81 5.74 2.24
N THR A 162 -14.70 5.94 3.22
CA THR A 162 -15.92 6.76 3.07
C THR A 162 -15.58 8.18 2.63
N ASP A 163 -14.61 8.83 3.29
CA ASP A 163 -14.17 10.19 2.92
C ASP A 163 -13.67 10.24 1.46
N VAL A 164 -12.92 9.21 1.03
CA VAL A 164 -12.44 9.08 -0.35
C VAL A 164 -13.59 8.90 -1.34
N LEU A 165 -14.53 8.00 -1.04
CA LEU A 165 -15.69 7.72 -1.90
C LEU A 165 -16.59 8.97 -2.04
N LEU A 166 -16.84 9.69 -0.94
CA LEU A 166 -17.58 10.95 -0.96
C LEU A 166 -16.85 12.04 -1.76
N HIS A 167 -15.52 12.09 -1.67
CA HIS A 167 -14.73 13.00 -2.51
C HIS A 167 -14.89 12.64 -3.99
N MET A 168 -14.80 11.36 -4.37
CA MET A 168 -15.05 10.91 -5.75
C MET A 168 -16.48 11.25 -6.23
N MET A 169 -17.49 11.13 -5.35
CA MET A 169 -18.86 11.54 -5.64
C MET A 169 -18.98 13.03 -6.00
N GLY A 170 -18.07 13.88 -5.51
CA GLY A 170 -17.99 15.29 -5.89
C GLY A 170 -17.82 15.51 -7.40
N PHE A 171 -17.16 14.60 -8.11
CA PHE A 171 -16.96 14.65 -9.57
C PHE A 171 -18.20 14.14 -10.33
N LEU A 172 -19.01 13.30 -9.70
CA LEU A 172 -20.19 12.66 -10.30
C LEU A 172 -21.48 13.44 -10.03
N LYS A 173 -21.48 14.35 -9.05
CA LYS A 173 -22.69 15.01 -8.53
C LYS A 173 -23.53 15.78 -9.55
N LYS A 174 -22.93 16.28 -10.64
CA LYS A 174 -23.67 17.02 -11.69
C LYS A 174 -24.10 16.13 -12.86
N ILE A 175 -23.65 14.88 -12.87
CA ILE A 175 -23.78 13.95 -14.00
C ILE A 175 -24.84 12.91 -13.70
N LEU A 176 -24.86 12.42 -12.46
CA LEU A 176 -25.82 11.41 -12.03
C LEU A 176 -27.22 11.98 -11.85
N THR A 177 -28.22 11.13 -12.07
CA THR A 177 -29.61 11.37 -11.65
C THR A 177 -29.72 11.41 -10.12
N LYS A 178 -30.88 11.85 -9.60
CA LYS A 178 -31.13 11.84 -8.15
C LYS A 178 -31.08 10.40 -7.60
N SER A 179 -31.77 9.46 -8.25
CA SER A 179 -31.82 8.04 -7.86
C SER A 179 -30.42 7.42 -7.83
N GLU A 180 -29.63 7.59 -8.90
CA GLU A 180 -28.27 7.02 -8.97
C GLU A 180 -27.36 7.57 -7.86
N LYS A 181 -27.52 8.84 -7.46
CA LYS A 181 -26.75 9.41 -6.33
C LYS A 181 -27.16 8.77 -5.01
N GLU A 182 -28.47 8.65 -4.77
CA GLU A 182 -29.00 8.06 -3.56
C GLU A 182 -28.54 6.60 -3.42
N ASP A 183 -28.61 5.81 -4.48
CA ASP A 183 -28.13 4.42 -4.48
C ASP A 183 -26.65 4.33 -4.07
N ILE A 184 -25.78 5.15 -4.66
CA ILE A 184 -24.35 5.14 -4.33
C ILE A 184 -24.12 5.62 -2.90
N LEU A 185 -24.75 6.72 -2.48
CA LEU A 185 -24.60 7.26 -1.13
C LEU A 185 -25.07 6.27 -0.05
N ASN A 186 -26.17 5.54 -0.31
CA ASN A 186 -26.64 4.49 0.60
C ASN A 186 -25.60 3.38 0.74
N THR A 187 -25.01 2.89 -0.36
CA THR A 187 -23.95 1.87 -0.26
C THR A 187 -22.69 2.36 0.45
N ILE A 188 -22.38 3.66 0.35
CA ILE A 188 -21.26 4.27 1.08
C ILE A 188 -21.55 4.32 2.58
N GLU A 189 -22.78 4.66 2.98
CA GLU A 189 -23.20 4.69 4.37
C GLU A 189 -23.27 3.27 4.96
N ASP A 190 -23.81 2.30 4.21
CA ASP A 190 -23.82 0.90 4.61
C ASP A 190 -22.40 0.34 4.79
N TYR A 191 -21.47 0.66 3.88
CA TYR A 191 -20.06 0.31 4.04
C TYR A 191 -19.44 0.94 5.29
N LYS A 192 -19.71 2.23 5.53
CA LYS A 192 -19.20 2.96 6.71
C LYS A 192 -19.69 2.33 8.01
N ASN A 193 -20.92 1.83 8.03
CA ASN A 193 -21.52 1.09 9.14
C ASN A 193 -21.12 -0.40 9.16
N GLU A 194 -20.18 -0.81 8.30
CA GLU A 194 -19.71 -2.19 8.16
C GLU A 194 -20.86 -3.19 7.89
N LEU A 195 -21.88 -2.78 7.14
CA LEU A 195 -22.99 -3.63 6.65
C LEU A 195 -22.72 -4.20 5.25
N LEU A 196 -21.82 -3.57 4.49
CA LEU A 196 -21.41 -3.98 3.16
C LEU A 196 -19.88 -3.98 3.03
N PRO A 197 -19.31 -4.83 2.16
CA PRO A 197 -17.89 -4.79 1.86
C PRO A 197 -17.53 -3.59 0.96
N LEU A 198 -16.29 -3.10 1.07
CA LEU A 198 -15.80 -1.92 0.33
C LEU A 198 -15.97 -2.06 -1.20
N ILE A 199 -15.92 -3.29 -1.73
CA ILE A 199 -16.03 -3.51 -3.18
C ILE A 199 -17.36 -3.04 -3.77
N VAL A 200 -18.44 -2.98 -2.99
CA VAL A 200 -19.78 -2.60 -3.47
C VAL A 200 -19.81 -1.13 -3.89
N PRO A 201 -19.59 -0.15 -2.99
CA PRO A 201 -19.57 1.26 -3.38
C PRO A 201 -18.46 1.56 -4.40
N VAL A 202 -17.29 0.91 -4.31
CA VAL A 202 -16.21 1.05 -5.30
C VAL A 202 -16.66 0.62 -6.70
N THR A 203 -17.44 -0.46 -6.81
CA THR A 203 -17.91 -0.96 -8.10
C THR A 203 -18.93 -0.02 -8.73
N LEU A 204 -19.85 0.55 -7.95
CA LEU A 204 -20.82 1.53 -8.45
C LEU A 204 -20.13 2.81 -8.91
N VAL A 205 -19.20 3.36 -8.11
CA VAL A 205 -18.41 4.54 -8.51
C VAL A 205 -17.62 4.25 -9.79
N ARG A 206 -16.93 3.10 -9.86
CA ARG A 206 -16.16 2.70 -11.05
C ARG A 206 -17.04 2.56 -12.28
N HIS A 207 -18.24 2.00 -12.15
CA HIS A 207 -19.20 1.89 -13.25
C HIS A 207 -19.55 3.28 -13.80
N GLN A 208 -19.87 4.23 -12.93
CA GLN A 208 -20.23 5.59 -13.32
C GLN A 208 -19.05 6.35 -13.95
N VAL A 209 -17.84 6.20 -13.40
CA VAL A 209 -16.61 6.77 -13.97
C VAL A 209 -16.39 6.28 -15.40
N LYS A 210 -16.59 4.98 -15.66
CA LYS A 210 -16.46 4.39 -17.00
C LYS A 210 -17.57 4.88 -17.94
N LYS A 211 -18.84 4.83 -17.50
CA LYS A 211 -20.02 5.21 -18.28
C LYS A 211 -19.94 6.65 -18.77
N HIS A 212 -19.45 7.57 -17.94
CA HIS A 212 -19.41 9.00 -18.22
C HIS A 212 -18.04 9.54 -18.62
N ASN A 213 -17.05 8.66 -18.85
CA ASN A 213 -15.71 9.02 -19.27
C ASN A 213 -15.04 10.09 -18.37
N ILE A 214 -15.10 9.91 -17.05
CA ILE A 214 -14.56 10.91 -16.10
C ILE A 214 -13.03 10.80 -16.04
N GLU A 215 -12.34 11.49 -16.95
CA GLU A 215 -10.89 11.40 -17.16
C GLU A 215 -10.08 11.46 -15.85
N TYR A 216 -10.41 12.40 -14.96
CA TYR A 216 -9.69 12.56 -13.68
C TYR A 216 -9.74 11.32 -12.77
N LEU A 217 -10.81 10.52 -12.85
CA LEU A 217 -11.03 9.34 -12.03
C LEU A 217 -10.66 8.03 -12.70
N GLN A 218 -10.51 7.99 -14.03
CA GLN A 218 -10.27 6.76 -14.78
C GLN A 218 -8.99 6.03 -14.36
N ASP A 219 -7.92 6.79 -14.19
CA ASP A 219 -6.61 6.23 -13.83
C ASP A 219 -6.37 6.16 -12.31
N GLN A 220 -7.40 6.42 -11.50
CA GLN A 220 -7.25 6.37 -10.05
C GLN A 220 -7.09 4.93 -9.58
N VAL A 221 -5.88 4.63 -9.09
CA VAL A 221 -5.50 3.30 -8.60
C VAL A 221 -6.41 2.85 -7.46
N TYR A 222 -7.02 3.77 -6.70
CA TYR A 222 -7.99 3.45 -5.66
C TYR A 222 -9.16 2.57 -6.16
N LEU A 223 -9.62 2.77 -7.40
CA LEU A 223 -10.73 2.00 -7.97
C LEU A 223 -10.31 0.58 -8.39
N ASN A 224 -9.01 0.36 -8.64
CA ASN A 224 -8.45 -0.94 -9.05
C ASN A 224 -7.00 -1.09 -8.52
N PRO A 225 -6.80 -1.23 -7.19
CA PRO A 225 -5.46 -1.20 -6.59
C PRO A 225 -4.63 -2.46 -6.83
N HIS A 226 -5.31 -3.56 -7.15
CA HIS A 226 -4.74 -4.89 -7.42
C HIS A 226 -5.70 -5.66 -8.35
N PRO A 227 -5.26 -6.79 -8.95
CA PRO A 227 -6.13 -7.66 -9.74
C PRO A 227 -7.37 -8.11 -8.96
N LYS A 228 -8.49 -8.28 -9.65
CA LYS A 228 -9.80 -8.61 -9.04
C LYS A 228 -9.85 -10.06 -8.54
N GLU A 229 -9.06 -10.91 -9.17
CA GLU A 229 -8.89 -12.34 -8.92
C GLU A 229 -8.39 -12.61 -7.49
N LEU A 230 -7.82 -11.61 -6.83
CA LEU A 230 -7.34 -11.71 -5.44
C LEU A 230 -8.46 -11.55 -4.39
N MET A 231 -9.65 -11.07 -4.78
CA MET A 231 -10.85 -11.01 -3.92
C MET A 231 -10.69 -10.29 -2.56
N LEU A 232 -9.79 -9.32 -2.46
CA LEU A 232 -9.35 -8.77 -1.16
C LEU A 232 -10.37 -7.84 -0.48
N ARG A 233 -11.17 -7.08 -1.24
CA ARG A 233 -12.16 -6.09 -0.75
C ARG A 233 -13.56 -6.63 -0.51
N ASN A 234 -13.70 -7.96 -0.39
CA ASN A 234 -14.99 -8.65 -0.31
C ASN A 234 -15.40 -9.00 1.14
N HIS A 235 -14.64 -8.53 2.12
CA HIS A 235 -14.89 -8.81 3.52
C HIS A 235 -15.70 -7.70 4.18
N VAL A 236 -16.46 -8.06 5.21
CA VAL A 236 -17.14 -7.17 6.15
C VAL A 236 -16.33 -7.20 7.45
#